data_AF-A0A7T4N562-F1
#
_entry.id   AF-A0A7T4N562-F1
#
_cell.length_a   1.000
_cell.length_b   1.000
_cell.length_c   1.000
_cell.angle_alpha   90.00
_cell.angle_beta   90.00
_cell.angle_gamma   90.00
#
_symmetry.space_group_name_H-M   'P 1'
#
loop_
_entity.id
_entity.type
_entity.pdbx_description
1 polymer ?
#
loop_
_entity_poly.entity_id
_entity_poly.type
_entity_poly.pdbx_seq_one_letter_code
_entity_poly.pdbx_strand_id
1 'polypeptide(L)'
;MTRLDDDGAPSYEEIASVSFKDFAIIDVDEATFLRVENPGRNLRDLLNALESLAGLGFRSKALTFEKAKPTTVFDSVESTKLVGLKVVGAVVDEDLVARMEFASKQGMIVENMKLLNDLRYSVDSAVFELVHEGVRGQVAFASSGIVKVSGQLAPRLVGLIERDLPKLM
;
A
#
# COMPACT_ATOMS: atom_id res chain seq x y z
N MET A 1 -10.85 -23.54 -24.78
CA MET A 1 -10.94 -24.99 -25.07
C MET A 1 -11.94 -25.11 -26.21
N THR A 2 -11.60 -25.68 -27.36
CA THR A 2 -12.54 -25.75 -28.49
C THR A 2 -13.49 -26.93 -28.25
N ARG A 3 -14.77 -26.64 -27.98
CA ARG A 3 -15.83 -27.66 -28.03
C ARG A 3 -16.49 -27.58 -29.40
N LEU A 4 -16.95 -28.72 -29.88
CA LEU A 4 -17.78 -28.82 -31.08
C LEU A 4 -19.21 -29.06 -30.58
N ASP A 5 -20.19 -28.41 -31.19
CA ASP A 5 -21.61 -28.71 -30.93
C ASP A 5 -22.05 -29.99 -31.66
N ASP A 6 -23.33 -30.36 -31.48
CA ASP A 6 -23.89 -31.61 -32.02
C ASP A 6 -23.92 -31.65 -33.56
N ASP A 7 -23.72 -30.50 -34.22
CA ASP A 7 -23.61 -30.37 -35.68
C ASP A 7 -22.15 -30.27 -36.16
N GLY A 8 -21.17 -30.39 -35.26
CA GLY A 8 -19.75 -30.37 -35.57
C GLY A 8 -19.18 -28.97 -35.85
N ALA A 9 -19.91 -27.90 -35.49
CA ALA A 9 -19.42 -26.55 -35.59
C ALA A 9 -18.61 -26.15 -34.33
N PRO A 10 -17.52 -25.36 -34.48
CA PRO A 10 -16.76 -24.88 -33.34
C PRO A 10 -17.60 -23.95 -32.47
N SER A 11 -17.88 -24.38 -31.23
CA SER A 11 -18.50 -23.54 -30.22
C SER A 11 -17.41 -22.78 -29.46
N TYR A 12 -17.54 -21.45 -29.44
CA TYR A 12 -16.68 -20.56 -28.70
C TYR A 12 -17.36 -20.22 -27.38
N GLU A 13 -16.91 -20.83 -26.28
CA GLU A 13 -17.29 -20.39 -24.94
C GLU A 13 -16.53 -19.09 -24.63
N GLU A 14 -17.21 -17.95 -24.69
CA GLU A 14 -16.71 -16.68 -24.20
C GLU A 14 -16.82 -16.68 -22.66
N ILE A 15 -15.73 -17.02 -21.99
CA ILE A 15 -15.68 -16.96 -20.52
C ILE A 15 -15.58 -15.49 -20.12
N ALA A 16 -16.74 -14.86 -19.88
CA ALA A 16 -16.80 -13.53 -19.29
C ALA A 16 -16.15 -13.57 -17.90
N SER A 17 -14.95 -13.00 -17.80
CA SER A 17 -14.22 -12.93 -16.55
C SER A 17 -14.78 -11.77 -15.73
N VAL A 18 -15.61 -12.08 -14.72
CA VAL A 18 -16.12 -11.06 -13.79
C VAL A 18 -15.04 -10.76 -12.75
N SER A 19 -14.49 -9.55 -12.79
CA SER A 19 -13.57 -9.07 -11.75
C SER A 19 -14.39 -8.39 -10.65
N PHE A 20 -14.36 -8.96 -9.45
CA PHE A 20 -14.88 -8.32 -8.25
C PHE A 20 -13.76 -7.53 -7.58
N LYS A 21 -14.12 -6.36 -7.02
CA LYS A 21 -13.26 -5.58 -6.14
C LYS A 21 -14.02 -5.24 -4.89
N ASP A 22 -13.40 -5.51 -3.74
CA ASP A 22 -14.00 -5.22 -2.45
C ASP A 22 -13.62 -3.80 -2.03
N PHE A 23 -14.61 -3.10 -1.47
CA PHE A 23 -14.48 -1.74 -0.99
C PHE A 23 -15.03 -1.66 0.43
N ALA A 24 -14.42 -0.82 1.26
CA ALA A 24 -14.94 -0.47 2.56
C ALA A 24 -15.01 1.05 2.70
N ILE A 25 -16.14 1.55 3.17
CA ILE A 25 -16.29 2.93 3.62
C ILE A 25 -16.03 2.93 5.11
N ILE A 26 -15.13 3.81 5.54
CA ILE A 26 -14.65 3.91 6.90
C ILE A 26 -14.88 5.34 7.35
N ASP A 27 -15.78 5.53 8.30
CA ASP A 27 -16.03 6.82 8.92
C ASP A 27 -15.30 6.86 10.25
N VAL A 28 -14.32 7.75 10.37
CA VAL A 28 -13.55 7.97 11.60
C VAL A 28 -13.43 9.46 11.82
N ASP A 29 -13.82 9.91 13.01
CA ASP A 29 -13.97 11.32 13.37
C ASP A 29 -14.92 12.05 12.39
N GLU A 30 -14.48 13.15 11.78
CA GLU A 30 -15.26 13.93 10.80
C GLU A 30 -14.88 13.63 9.34
N ALA A 31 -14.14 12.55 9.10
CA ALA A 31 -13.62 12.18 7.77
C ALA A 31 -14.13 10.81 7.30
N THR A 32 -14.48 10.75 6.01
CA THR A 32 -14.86 9.52 5.32
C THR A 32 -13.71 9.03 4.45
N PHE A 33 -13.31 7.78 4.64
CA PHE A 33 -12.26 7.12 3.88
C PHE A 33 -12.83 5.98 3.04
N LEU A 34 -12.30 5.82 1.83
CA LEU A 34 -12.60 4.69 0.96
C LEU A 34 -11.37 3.77 0.90
N ARG A 35 -11.46 2.59 1.51
CA ARG A 35 -10.46 1.53 1.35
C ARG A 35 -10.84 0.67 0.16
N VAL A 36 -9.88 0.47 -0.75
CA VAL A 36 -10.00 -0.44 -1.90
C VAL A 36 -9.13 -1.65 -1.61
N GLU A 37 -9.75 -2.83 -1.51
CA GLU A 37 -9.00 -4.07 -1.34
C GLU A 37 -8.37 -4.48 -2.68
N ASN A 38 -7.12 -4.95 -2.62
CA ASN A 38 -6.36 -5.38 -3.79
C ASN A 38 -6.46 -4.39 -4.97
N PRO A 39 -6.07 -3.11 -4.76
CA PRO A 39 -6.24 -2.08 -5.77
C PRO A 39 -5.45 -2.44 -7.03
N GLY A 40 -6.03 -2.09 -8.19
CA GLY A 40 -5.36 -2.24 -9.47
C GLY A 40 -4.20 -1.25 -9.63
N ARG A 41 -3.45 -1.36 -10.72
CA ARG A 41 -2.30 -0.47 -10.99
C ARG A 41 -2.70 1.00 -11.13
N ASN A 42 -3.93 1.29 -11.56
CA ASN A 42 -4.44 2.65 -11.72
C ASN A 42 -5.71 2.85 -10.89
N LEU A 43 -5.60 3.63 -9.81
CA LEU A 43 -6.75 4.05 -8.99
C LEU A 43 -7.35 5.37 -9.50
N ARG A 44 -6.64 6.11 -10.35
CA ARG A 44 -7.07 7.44 -10.83
C ARG A 44 -8.39 7.39 -11.57
N ASP A 45 -8.62 6.33 -12.36
CA ASP A 45 -9.87 6.18 -13.11
C ASP A 45 -11.07 6.03 -12.16
N LEU A 46 -10.90 5.31 -11.04
CA LEU A 46 -11.91 5.21 -9.99
C LEU A 46 -12.14 6.57 -9.32
N LEU A 47 -11.08 7.26 -8.92
CA LEU A 47 -11.18 8.57 -8.27
C LEU A 47 -11.89 9.59 -9.17
N ASN A 48 -11.54 9.62 -10.46
CA ASN A 48 -12.17 10.47 -11.46
C ASN A 48 -13.65 10.12 -11.65
N ALA A 49 -14.00 8.83 -11.66
CA ALA A 49 -15.38 8.39 -11.77
C ALA A 49 -16.21 8.80 -10.54
N LEU A 50 -15.65 8.67 -9.33
CA LEU A 50 -16.28 9.13 -8.09
C LEU A 50 -16.53 10.65 -8.11
N GLU A 51 -15.53 11.42 -8.55
CA GLU A 51 -15.67 12.87 -8.72
C GLU A 51 -16.75 13.24 -9.73
N SER A 52 -16.80 12.55 -10.86
CA SER A 52 -17.82 12.77 -11.88
C SER A 52 -19.23 12.40 -11.40
N LEU A 53 -19.37 11.39 -10.55
CA LEU A 53 -20.66 10.94 -10.02
C LEU A 53 -21.21 11.90 -8.96
N ALA A 54 -20.34 12.40 -8.06
CA ALA A 54 -20.75 13.31 -6.99
C ALA A 54 -20.98 14.75 -7.49
N GLY A 55 -20.21 15.18 -8.50
CA GLY A 55 -20.36 16.50 -9.11
C GLY A 55 -19.54 17.61 -8.44
N LEU A 56 -19.92 18.86 -8.71
CA LEU A 56 -19.16 20.05 -8.33
C LEU A 56 -18.96 20.17 -6.81
N GLY A 57 -17.70 20.34 -6.40
CA GLY A 57 -17.30 20.56 -5.01
C GLY A 57 -16.83 19.29 -4.28
N PHE A 58 -17.06 18.10 -4.84
CA PHE A 58 -16.49 16.86 -4.33
C PHE A 58 -15.11 16.59 -4.92
N ARG A 59 -14.17 16.11 -4.09
CA ARG A 59 -12.84 15.68 -4.52
C ARG A 59 -12.46 14.38 -3.82
N SER A 60 -11.84 13.47 -4.56
CA SER A 60 -11.26 12.25 -4.01
C SER A 60 -9.75 12.23 -4.27
N LYS A 61 -8.97 12.04 -3.22
CA LYS A 61 -7.49 12.01 -3.31
C LYS A 61 -6.99 10.76 -2.59
N ALA A 62 -5.98 10.11 -3.17
CA ALA A 62 -5.24 9.08 -2.47
C ALA A 62 -4.52 9.68 -1.26
N LEU A 63 -4.68 9.03 -0.10
CA LEU A 63 -3.88 9.32 1.08
C LEU A 63 -2.43 8.87 0.82
N THR A 64 -1.45 9.74 1.06
CA THR A 64 -0.03 9.44 0.81
C THR A 64 0.72 9.35 2.12
N PHE A 65 1.66 8.41 2.23
CA PHE A 65 2.49 8.27 3.42
C PHE A 65 3.86 8.91 3.18
N GLU A 66 4.13 10.03 3.87
CA GLU A 66 5.41 10.76 3.72
C GLU A 66 6.49 10.28 4.69
N LYS A 67 6.09 9.61 5.78
CA LYS A 67 6.98 9.09 6.82
C LYS A 67 7.13 7.57 6.71
N ALA A 68 8.30 7.05 7.05
CA ALA A 68 8.56 5.61 7.08
C ALA A 68 7.63 4.87 8.07
N LYS A 69 7.30 5.50 9.20
CA LYS A 69 6.33 5.02 10.18
C LYS A 69 5.14 5.98 10.25
N PRO A 70 4.13 5.82 9.37
CA PRO A 70 3.04 6.79 9.32
C PRO A 70 2.03 6.60 10.45
N THR A 71 1.84 5.38 10.95
CA THR A 71 0.77 5.07 11.92
C THR A 71 1.31 4.72 13.31
N THR A 72 0.44 4.73 14.32
CA THR A 72 0.72 4.32 15.70
C THR A 72 0.71 2.79 15.89
N VAL A 73 0.51 2.03 14.80
CA VAL A 73 0.52 0.56 14.83
C VAL A 73 1.79 0.01 15.48
N PHE A 74 2.92 0.69 15.26
CA PHE A 74 4.23 0.31 15.79
C PHE A 74 4.35 0.43 17.30
N ASP A 75 3.50 1.27 17.93
CA ASP A 75 3.48 1.46 19.39
C ASP A 75 2.64 0.39 20.09
N SER A 76 1.83 -0.35 19.33
CA SER A 76 0.89 -1.35 19.82
C SER A 76 1.39 -2.80 19.72
N VAL A 77 2.63 -2.99 19.26
CA VAL A 77 3.27 -4.29 19.05
C VAL A 77 4.52 -4.46 19.92
N GLU A 78 4.89 -5.69 20.22
CA GLU A 78 6.04 -5.99 21.10
C GLU A 78 7.37 -5.68 20.42
N SER A 79 7.47 -5.96 19.12
CA SER A 79 8.66 -5.63 18.36
C SER A 79 8.32 -5.25 16.92
N THR A 80 9.12 -4.32 16.39
CA THR A 80 9.05 -3.84 15.01
C THR A 80 10.45 -3.86 14.41
N LYS A 81 10.60 -4.42 13.21
CA LYS A 81 11.86 -4.42 12.45
C LYS A 81 11.64 -3.91 11.05
N LEU A 82 12.39 -2.90 10.62
CA LEU A 82 12.42 -2.47 9.21
C LEU A 82 13.21 -3.50 8.40
N VAL A 83 12.53 -4.31 7.61
CA VAL A 83 13.14 -5.43 6.85
C VAL A 83 13.29 -5.12 5.37
N GLY A 84 12.60 -4.10 4.86
CA GLY A 84 12.72 -3.62 3.49
C GLY A 84 12.58 -2.11 3.41
N LEU A 85 13.39 -1.47 2.58
CA LEU A 85 13.33 -0.02 2.34
C LEU A 85 13.65 0.24 0.87
N LYS A 86 12.78 0.97 0.20
CA LYS A 86 13.01 1.46 -1.17
C LYS A 86 13.05 2.97 -1.15
N VAL A 87 14.15 3.53 -1.63
CA VAL A 87 14.36 4.97 -1.76
C VAL A 87 14.51 5.35 -3.22
N VAL A 88 13.97 6.52 -3.56
CA VAL A 88 14.01 7.10 -4.90
C VAL A 88 14.45 8.54 -4.82
N GLY A 89 14.98 9.07 -5.93
CA GLY A 89 15.37 10.48 -5.97
C GLY A 89 16.64 10.79 -5.17
N ALA A 90 17.45 9.77 -4.85
CA ALA A 90 18.70 9.98 -4.13
C ALA A 90 19.71 10.69 -5.05
N VAL A 91 19.97 11.97 -4.80
CA VAL A 91 20.91 12.77 -5.60
C VAL A 91 22.33 12.39 -5.24
N VAL A 92 23.04 11.71 -6.15
CA VAL A 92 24.42 11.24 -5.95
C VAL A 92 25.43 12.23 -6.54
N ASP A 93 25.07 12.90 -7.64
CA ASP A 93 25.87 13.94 -8.31
C ASP A 93 24.93 14.90 -9.08
N GLU A 94 25.44 15.98 -9.68
CA GLU A 94 24.68 17.06 -10.33
C GLU A 94 23.62 16.54 -11.33
N ASP A 95 23.98 15.52 -12.12
CA ASP A 95 23.09 14.87 -13.10
C ASP A 95 22.84 13.38 -12.81
N LEU A 96 23.10 12.92 -11.57
CA LEU A 96 22.97 11.52 -11.19
C LEU A 96 22.00 11.30 -10.05
N VAL A 97 20.89 10.61 -10.36
CA VAL A 97 19.88 10.21 -9.37
C VAL A 97 19.81 8.69 -9.26
N ALA A 98 19.94 8.18 -8.04
CA ALA A 98 19.83 6.77 -7.74
C ALA A 98 18.43 6.37 -7.25
N ARG A 99 18.10 5.11 -7.51
CA ARG A 99 17.02 4.36 -6.86
C ARG A 99 17.66 3.18 -6.17
N MET A 100 17.43 3.02 -4.88
CA MET A 100 18.06 1.97 -4.09
C MET A 100 16.99 1.16 -3.37
N GLU A 101 17.20 -0.15 -3.31
CA GLU A 101 16.35 -1.10 -2.60
C GLU A 101 17.21 -1.88 -1.61
N PHE A 102 16.77 -1.87 -0.35
CA PHE A 102 17.48 -2.49 0.76
C PHE A 102 16.59 -3.57 1.38
N ALA A 103 17.21 -4.69 1.75
CA ALA A 103 16.55 -5.79 2.44
C ALA A 103 17.44 -6.27 3.60
N SER A 104 16.84 -6.57 4.75
CA SER A 104 17.54 -7.06 5.94
C SER A 104 16.77 -8.18 6.61
N LYS A 105 17.50 -9.22 7.02
CA LYS A 105 16.96 -10.32 7.84
C LYS A 105 16.89 -9.97 9.33
N GLN A 106 17.70 -9.00 9.79
CA GLN A 106 17.81 -8.65 11.21
C GLN A 106 17.09 -7.33 11.57
N GLY A 107 16.59 -6.62 10.58
CA GLY A 107 16.12 -5.25 10.71
C GLY A 107 17.18 -4.24 10.28
N MET A 108 16.74 -3.03 9.96
CA MET A 108 17.57 -1.88 9.58
C MET A 108 17.22 -0.70 10.48
N ILE A 109 18.23 0.12 10.75
CA ILE A 109 18.09 1.44 11.38
C ILE A 109 18.61 2.42 10.32
N VAL A 110 17.70 3.19 9.72
CA VAL A 110 18.01 4.04 8.56
C VAL A 110 19.09 5.05 8.90
N GLU A 111 19.05 5.56 10.12
CA GLU A 111 20.00 6.53 10.68
C GLU A 111 21.44 6.00 10.76
N ASN A 112 21.62 4.67 10.76
CA ASN A 112 22.93 4.03 10.81
C ASN A 112 23.46 3.65 9.41
N MET A 113 22.69 3.92 8.34
CA MET A 113 23.04 3.53 6.98
C MET A 113 23.93 4.58 6.32
N LYS A 114 25.24 4.38 6.36
CA LYS A 114 26.24 5.26 5.72
C LYS A 114 25.94 5.61 4.25
N LEU A 115 25.31 4.69 3.51
CA LEU A 115 24.95 4.88 2.10
C LEU A 115 23.87 5.95 1.87
N LEU A 116 23.04 6.23 2.88
CA LEU A 116 21.95 7.19 2.80
C LEU A 116 22.29 8.50 3.54
N ASN A 117 23.40 8.53 4.27
CA ASN A 117 23.85 9.73 4.96
C ASN A 117 24.11 10.86 3.95
N ASP A 118 23.65 12.06 4.31
CA ASP A 118 23.81 13.30 3.54
C ASP A 118 23.19 13.30 2.13
N LEU A 119 22.55 12.22 1.70
CA LEU A 119 21.79 12.17 0.45
C LEU A 119 20.39 12.75 0.67
N ARG A 120 19.97 13.64 -0.24
CA ARG A 120 18.56 14.00 -0.36
C ARG A 120 17.83 12.91 -1.12
N TYR A 121 16.87 12.24 -0.47
CA TYR A 121 16.06 11.18 -1.08
C TYR A 121 14.61 11.22 -0.58
N SER A 122 13.75 10.43 -1.22
CA SER A 122 12.39 10.16 -0.76
C SER A 122 12.19 8.66 -0.56
N VAL A 123 11.38 8.28 0.43
CA VAL A 123 11.02 6.88 0.66
C VAL A 123 9.86 6.52 -0.27
N ASP A 124 10.09 5.57 -1.17
CA ASP A 124 9.04 5.02 -2.03
C ASP A 124 8.20 3.98 -1.28
N SER A 125 8.87 3.09 -0.54
CA SER A 125 8.19 2.14 0.34
C SER A 125 9.06 1.68 1.50
N ALA A 126 8.41 1.29 2.59
CA ALA A 126 9.03 0.71 3.77
C ALA A 126 8.26 -0.53 4.21
N VAL A 127 8.97 -1.62 4.52
CA VAL A 127 8.42 -2.92 4.92
C VAL A 127 8.87 -3.24 6.33
N PHE A 128 7.91 -3.51 7.22
CA PHE A 128 8.14 -3.80 8.62
C PHE A 128 7.64 -5.19 8.97
N GLU A 129 8.49 -5.97 9.64
CA GLU A 129 8.08 -7.17 10.36
C GLU A 129 7.65 -6.77 11.79
N LEU A 130 6.52 -7.30 12.23
CA LEU A 130 5.89 -7.00 13.51
C LEU A 130 5.66 -8.30 14.28
N VAL A 131 5.85 -8.25 15.61
CA VAL A 131 5.50 -9.34 16.53
C VAL A 131 4.58 -8.81 17.61
N HIS A 132 3.48 -9.52 17.86
CA HIS A 132 2.55 -9.23 18.95
C HIS A 132 2.02 -10.54 19.52
N GLU A 133 2.14 -10.73 20.84
CA GLU A 133 1.75 -11.96 21.55
C GLU A 133 2.36 -13.22 20.91
N GLY A 134 3.63 -13.12 20.47
CA GLY A 134 4.34 -14.19 19.77
C GLY A 134 3.90 -14.45 18.32
N VAL A 135 2.87 -13.76 17.83
CA VAL A 135 2.36 -13.88 16.46
C VAL A 135 3.09 -12.90 15.54
N ARG A 136 3.48 -13.37 14.35
CA ARG A 136 4.17 -12.55 13.35
C ARG A 136 3.23 -12.01 12.28
N GLY A 137 3.50 -10.78 11.87
CA GLY A 137 2.87 -10.16 10.71
C GLY A 137 3.84 -9.22 10.01
N GLN A 138 3.42 -8.72 8.86
CA GLN A 138 4.18 -7.73 8.10
C GLN A 138 3.25 -6.64 7.61
N VAL A 139 3.73 -5.40 7.66
CA VAL A 139 3.07 -4.24 7.06
C VAL A 139 4.07 -3.53 6.16
N ALA A 140 3.64 -3.15 4.96
CA ALA A 140 4.40 -2.29 4.08
C ALA A 140 3.58 -1.07 3.72
N PHE A 141 4.20 0.10 3.83
CA PHE A 141 3.64 1.38 3.40
C PHE A 141 4.37 1.85 2.15
N ALA A 142 3.62 2.21 1.12
CA ALA A 142 4.14 2.86 -0.08
C ALA A 142 3.70 4.33 -0.12
N SER A 143 4.56 5.20 -0.63
CA SER A 143 4.29 6.64 -0.79
C SER A 143 2.98 6.92 -1.54
N SER A 144 2.56 6.00 -2.42
CA SER A 144 1.31 6.06 -3.19
C SER A 144 0.03 5.80 -2.39
N GLY A 145 0.11 5.52 -1.09
CA GLY A 145 -1.03 5.15 -0.26
C GLY A 145 -1.36 3.66 -0.20
N ILE A 146 -0.60 2.82 -0.92
CA ILE A 146 -0.79 1.37 -0.86
C ILE A 146 -0.23 0.86 0.46
N VAL A 147 -1.06 0.14 1.21
CA VAL A 147 -0.66 -0.62 2.39
C VAL A 147 -0.76 -2.09 2.08
N LYS A 148 0.35 -2.83 2.18
CA LYS A 148 0.33 -4.29 2.11
C LYS A 148 0.40 -4.85 3.52
N VAL A 149 -0.58 -5.64 3.89
CA VAL A 149 -0.63 -6.31 5.19
C VAL A 149 -0.63 -7.81 4.95
N SER A 150 0.23 -8.54 5.65
CA SER A 150 0.33 -9.99 5.51
C SER A 150 0.67 -10.67 6.83
N GLY A 151 0.45 -11.99 6.86
CA GLY A 151 0.63 -12.81 8.05
C GLY A 151 -0.61 -12.82 8.96
N GLN A 152 -0.46 -13.46 10.12
CA GLN A 152 -1.59 -13.76 11.01
C GLN A 152 -2.12 -12.50 11.72
N LEU A 153 -1.31 -11.44 11.83
CA LEU A 153 -1.74 -10.16 12.41
C LEU A 153 -2.59 -9.31 11.45
N ALA A 154 -2.80 -9.72 10.19
CA ALA A 154 -3.36 -8.84 9.17
C ALA A 154 -4.70 -8.18 9.55
N PRO A 155 -5.72 -8.90 10.06
CA PRO A 155 -6.99 -8.27 10.43
C PRO A 155 -6.84 -7.18 11.50
N ARG A 156 -5.97 -7.42 12.50
CA ARG A 156 -5.69 -6.45 13.57
C ARG A 156 -4.95 -5.22 13.04
N LEU A 157 -3.95 -5.43 12.19
CA LEU A 157 -3.15 -4.35 11.61
C LEU A 157 -4.00 -3.44 10.73
N VAL A 158 -4.93 -4.00 9.95
CA VAL A 158 -5.88 -3.20 9.14
C VAL A 158 -6.70 -2.30 10.05
N GLY A 159 -7.37 -2.84 11.07
CA GLY A 159 -8.20 -2.02 11.96
C GLY A 159 -7.42 -0.93 12.72
N LEU A 160 -6.17 -1.20 13.11
CA LEU A 160 -5.32 -0.18 13.74
C LEU A 160 -4.92 0.94 12.79
N ILE A 161 -4.61 0.60 11.53
CA ILE A 161 -4.29 1.59 10.49
C ILE A 161 -5.51 2.45 10.17
N GLU A 162 -6.68 1.83 10.04
CA GLU A 162 -7.95 2.53 9.78
C GLU A 162 -8.25 3.57 10.87
N ARG A 163 -8.02 3.23 12.14
CA ARG A 163 -8.18 4.16 13.28
C ARG A 163 -7.24 5.38 13.23
N ASP A 164 -6.08 5.22 12.60
CA ASP A 164 -5.08 6.29 12.52
C ASP A 164 -5.22 7.17 11.28
N LEU A 165 -6.09 6.82 10.33
CA LEU A 165 -6.27 7.58 9.08
C LEU A 165 -6.54 9.08 9.28
N PRO A 166 -7.36 9.53 10.26
CA PRO A 166 -7.58 10.96 10.48
C PRO A 166 -6.30 11.74 10.85
N LYS A 167 -5.32 11.08 11.47
CA LYS A 167 -4.05 11.69 11.87
C LYS A 167 -3.09 11.90 10.69
N LEU A 168 -3.44 11.38 9.52
CA LEU A 168 -2.62 11.40 8.31
C LEU A 168 -3.10 12.44 7.28
N MET A 169 -4.20 13.13 7.57
CA MET A 169 -4.69 14.28 6.79
C MET A 169 -3.89 15.53 7.13
#